data_AF-A0A1C9WV86-F1
#
_entry.id   AF-A0A1C9WV86-F1
#
_cell.length_a   1.000
_cell.length_b   1.000
_cell.length_c   1.000
_cell.angle_alpha   90.00
_cell.angle_beta   90.00
_cell.angle_gamma   90.00
#
_symmetry.space_group_name_H-M   'P 1'
#
loop_
_entity.id
_entity.type
_entity.pdbx_description
1 polymer ?
#
loop_
_entity_poly.entity_id
_entity_poly.type
_entity_poly.pdbx_seq_one_letter_code
_entity_poly.pdbx_strand_id
1 'polypeptide(L)' 'MEQNSAVEHETTLEHALDVARRNVKEAKRLLDDARAKHAAGEVDEARVRQLESLMALANEDLVRVTKEN' A
#
# COMPACT_ATOMS: atom_id res chain seq x y z
N MET A 1 -28.08 -22.73 -12.50
CA MET A 1 -27.79 -21.79 -11.39
C MET A 1 -26.94 -20.70 -12.01
N GLU A 2 -27.51 -19.52 -12.26
CA GLU A 2 -26.72 -18.37 -12.69
C GLU A 2 -26.00 -17.84 -11.45
N GLN A 3 -24.69 -18.09 -11.38
CA GLN A 3 -23.85 -17.55 -10.31
C GLN A 3 -23.76 -16.03 -10.51
N ASN A 4 -24.13 -15.32 -9.46
CA ASN A 4 -24.35 -13.89 -9.42
C ASN A 4 -23.00 -13.15 -9.49
N SER A 5 -22.41 -13.03 -10.69
CA SER A 5 -21.06 -12.47 -10.90
C SER A 5 -20.90 -11.05 -10.34
N ALA A 6 -21.97 -10.26 -10.29
CA ALA A 6 -21.94 -8.90 -9.75
C ALA A 6 -21.56 -8.85 -8.26
N VAL A 7 -22.05 -9.80 -7.44
CA VAL A 7 -21.80 -9.81 -5.98
C VAL A 7 -20.38 -10.27 -5.66
N GLU A 8 -19.83 -11.22 -6.42
CA GLU A 8 -18.44 -11.67 -6.26
C GLU A 8 -17.44 -10.56 -6.64
N HIS A 9 -17.73 -9.78 -7.69
CA HIS A 9 -16.87 -8.66 -8.07
C HIS A 9 -16.90 -7.52 -7.04
N GLU A 10 -18.07 -7.16 -6.50
CA GLU A 10 -18.20 -6.14 -5.44
C GLU A 10 -17.41 -6.53 -4.17
N THR A 11 -17.52 -7.79 -3.71
CA THR A 11 -16.75 -8.26 -2.52
C THR A 11 -15.24 -8.31 -2.76
N THR A 12 -14.80 -8.54 -3.99
CA THR A 12 -13.37 -8.58 -4.36
C THR A 12 -12.78 -7.16 -4.44
N LEU A 13 -13.54 -6.19 -4.95
CA LEU A 13 -13.14 -4.79 -5.06
C LEU A 13 -13.08 -4.09 -3.69
N GLU A 14 -14.07 -4.30 -2.83
CA GLU A 14 -14.04 -3.80 -1.45
C GLU A 14 -12.83 -4.37 -0.69
N HIS A 15 -12.54 -5.66 -0.87
CA HIS A 15 -11.37 -6.29 -0.27
C HIS A 15 -10.05 -5.69 -0.81
N ALA A 16 -9.95 -5.48 -2.13
CA ALA A 16 -8.79 -4.85 -2.74
C ALA A 16 -8.55 -3.43 -2.21
N LEU A 17 -9.62 -2.65 -2.00
CA LEU A 17 -9.52 -1.29 -1.45
C LEU A 17 -9.02 -1.31 -0.01
N ASP A 18 -9.53 -2.23 0.82
CA ASP A 18 -9.07 -2.38 2.19
C ASP A 18 -7.61 -2.83 2.27
N VAL A 19 -7.19 -3.73 1.39
CA VAL A 19 -5.79 -4.16 1.29
C VAL A 19 -4.90 -2.99 0.86
N ALA A 20 -5.28 -2.24 -0.17
CA ALA A 20 -4.52 -1.08 -0.65
C ALA A 20 -4.36 -0.01 0.45
N ARG A 21 -5.42 0.28 1.22
CA ARG A 21 -5.37 1.19 2.38
C ARG A 21 -4.41 0.70 3.47
N ARG A 22 -4.44 -0.60 3.78
CA ARG A 22 -3.52 -1.21 4.77
C ARG A 22 -2.07 -1.14 4.28
N ASN A 23 -1.83 -1.36 2.99
CA ASN A 23 -0.50 -1.29 2.39
C ASN A 23 0.09 0.11 2.47
N VAL A 24 -0.68 1.16 2.14
CA VAL A 24 -0.23 2.56 2.30
C VAL A 24 0.11 2.88 3.75
N LYS A 25 -0.72 2.42 4.70
CA LYS A 25 -0.47 2.64 6.13
C LYS A 25 0.82 1.97 6.60
N GLU A 26 1.06 0.72 6.20
CA GLU A 26 2.28 0.01 6.61
C GLU A 26 3.53 0.57 5.91
N ALA A 27 3.45 0.91 4.62
CA ALA A 27 4.55 1.54 3.91
C ALA A 27 4.96 2.87 4.56
N LYS A 28 3.99 3.68 5.00
CA LYS A 28 4.26 4.88 5.78
C LYS A 28 4.96 4.58 7.10
N ARG A 29 4.46 3.61 7.86
CA ARG A 29 5.04 3.20 9.15
C ARG A 29 6.50 2.76 9.00
N LEU A 30 6.78 1.95 7.98
CA LEU A 30 8.13 1.48 7.66
C LEU A 30 9.05 2.63 7.26
N LEU A 31 8.57 3.58 6.45
CA LEU A 31 9.34 4.74 6.03
C LEU A 31 9.67 5.67 7.22
N ASP A 32 8.70 5.92 8.09
CA ASP A 32 8.91 6.74 9.29
C ASP A 32 9.94 6.10 10.23
N ASP A 33 9.85 4.78 10.46
CA ASP A 33 10.82 4.00 11.23
C ASP A 33 12.22 4.02 10.59
N ALA A 34 12.31 3.85 9.26
CA ALA A 34 13.58 3.88 8.56
C ALA A 34 14.24 5.26 8.59
N ARG A 35 13.46 6.35 8.54
CA ARG A 35 13.98 7.72 8.71
C ARG A 35 14.55 7.93 10.11
N ALA A 36 13.88 7.43 11.14
CA ALA A 36 14.37 7.48 12.51
C ALA A 36 15.68 6.67 12.67
N LYS A 37 15.72 5.44 12.13
CA LYS A 37 16.91 4.58 12.14
C LYS A 37 18.07 5.16 11.34
N HIS A 38 17.80 5.82 10.21
CA HIS A 38 18.82 6.49 9.42
C HIS A 38 19.44 7.66 10.19
N ALA A 39 18.63 8.45 10.91
CA ALA A 39 19.11 9.51 11.79
C ALA A 39 19.97 8.97 12.95
N ALA A 40 19.70 7.74 13.42
CA ALA A 40 20.52 7.03 14.40
C ALA A 40 21.76 6.34 13.80
N GLY A 41 21.91 6.34 12.46
CA GLY A 41 23.01 5.65 11.77
C GLY A 41 22.86 4.13 11.69
N GLU A 42 21.68 3.59 11.98
CA GLU A 42 21.39 2.14 12.01
C GLU A 42 21.08 1.55 10.63
N VAL A 43 20.64 2.40 9.69
CA VAL A 43 20.36 2.01 8.31
C VAL A 43 20.95 3.04 7.35
N ASP A 44 21.22 2.63 6.11
CA ASP A 44 21.73 3.50 5.07
C ASP A 44 20.61 4.32 4.38
N GLU A 45 21.02 5.36 3.66
CA GLU A 45 20.11 6.17 2.86
C GLU A 45 19.42 5.34 1.77
N ALA A 46 20.09 4.29 1.27
CA ALA A 46 19.52 3.39 0.26
C ALA A 46 18.26 2.68 0.78
N ARG A 47 18.24 2.23 2.04
CA ARG A 47 17.06 1.65 2.68
C ARG A 47 15.91 2.66 2.78
N VAL A 48 16.20 3.91 3.12
CA VAL A 48 15.17 4.97 3.15
C VAL A 48 14.57 5.15 1.75
N ARG A 49 15.40 5.28 0.71
CA ARG A 49 14.93 5.42 -0.68
C ARG A 49 14.11 4.24 -1.18
N GLN A 50 14.46 3.02 -0.78
CA GLN A 50 13.66 1.82 -1.09
C GLN A 50 12.24 1.92 -0.50
N LEU A 51 12.13 2.37 0.74
CA LEU A 51 10.85 2.52 1.43
C LEU A 51 10.04 3.72 0.92
N GLU A 52 10.69 4.78 0.46
CA GLU A 52 10.05 5.87 -0.27
C GLU A 52 9.44 5.38 -1.58
N SER A 53 10.17 4.54 -2.32
CA SER A 53 9.67 3.92 -3.56
C SER A 53 8.50 2.98 -3.30
N LEU A 54 8.56 2.18 -2.22
CA LEU A 54 7.44 1.33 -1.79
C LEU A 54 6.20 2.15 -1.44
N MET A 55 6.36 3.27 -0.74
CA MET A 55 5.27 4.18 -0.40
C MET A 55 4.66 4.79 -1.65
N ALA A 56 5.47 5.20 -2.64
CA ALA A 56 4.97 5.69 -3.91
C ALA A 56 4.13 4.62 -4.64
N LEU A 57 4.63 3.38 -4.72
CA LEU A 57 3.91 2.28 -5.35
C LEU A 57 2.58 1.96 -4.64
N ALA A 58 2.57 1.93 -3.31
CA ALA A 58 1.35 1.67 -2.54
C ALA A 58 0.29 2.77 -2.75
N ASN A 59 0.71 4.04 -2.87
CA ASN A 59 -0.21 5.13 -3.18
C ASN A 59 -0.75 5.03 -4.61
N GLU A 60 0.08 4.66 -5.58
CA GLU A 60 -0.36 4.42 -6.96
C GLU A 60 -1.39 3.28 -7.03
N ASP A 61 -1.15 2.20 -6.29
CA ASP A 61 -2.07 1.06 -6.19
C ASP A 61 -3.42 1.48 -5.58
N LEU A 62 -3.40 2.22 -4.47
CA LEU A 62 -4.63 2.76 -3.87
C LEU A 62 -5.41 3.66 -4.85
N VAL A 63 -4.73 4.50 -5.62
CA VAL A 63 -5.37 5.36 -6.62
C VAL A 63 -6.00 4.52 -7.74
N ARG A 64 -5.34 3.46 -8.21
CA ARG A 64 -5.90 2.55 -9.22
C ARG A 64 -7.16 1.87 -8.73
N VAL A 65 -7.09 1.23 -7.56
CA VAL A 65 -8.24 0.55 -6.95
C VAL A 65 -9.39 1.52 -6.65
N THR A 66 -9.10 2.78 -6.28
CA THR A 66 -10.14 3.79 -6.05
C THR A 66 -10.77 4.32 -7.34
N LYS A 67 -10.03 4.35 -8.46
CA LYS A 67 -10.54 4.81 -9.78
C LYS A 67 -11.25 3.71 -10.58
N GLU A 68 -10.96 2.45 -10.27
CA GLU A 68 -11.64 1.28 -10.82
C GLU A 68 -12.96 0.95 -10.07
N ASN A 69 -13.21 1.59 -8.92
CA ASN A 69 -14.50 1.62 -8.21
C ASN A 69 -15.42 2.71 -8.76
#